data_AF-A0A075FNU8-F1
#
_entry.id   AF-A0A075FNU8-F1
#
_cell.length_a   1.000
_cell.length_b   1.000
_cell.length_c   1.000
_cell.angle_alpha   90.00
_cell.angle_beta   90.00
_cell.angle_gamma   90.00
#
_symmetry.space_group_name_H-M   'P 1'
#
loop_
_entity.id
_entity.type
_entity.pdbx_description
1 polymer ?
#
loop_
_entity_poly.entity_id
_entity_poly.type
_entity_poly.pdbx_seq_one_letter_code
_entity_poly.pdbx_strand_id
1 'polypeptide(L)'
;YFNETALRIMLFSLASISSHYELGIKPIFCHTDKHYIQVYVQITDSISDTEGKLGFLRHCPECNHRAVSESPILSCDLCSSNCKLAGPIWIGNIFDKSLLNISIDNSTDSNLTKLFEIAISESSMPPLYYVTDNISQNLKISSFPVETILSKLNENDFISSRTVLHSTGFRTTANVNEINKILSESSTENI
;
A
#
# COMPACT_ATOMS: atom_id res chain seq x y z
N TYR A 1 -6.46 -3.67 4.32
CA TYR A 1 -5.95 -3.40 2.96
C TYR A 1 -6.87 -3.92 1.83
N PHE A 2 -8.14 -4.27 2.09
CA PHE A 2 -9.03 -4.78 1.03
C PHE A 2 -9.27 -3.75 -0.09
N ASN A 3 -9.35 -2.45 0.26
CA ASN A 3 -9.43 -1.35 -0.71
C ASN A 3 -8.27 -1.38 -1.71
N GLU A 4 -7.03 -1.53 -1.22
CA GLU A 4 -5.87 -1.59 -2.10
C GLU A 4 -5.87 -2.86 -2.96
N THR A 5 -6.30 -4.00 -2.41
CA THR A 5 -6.46 -5.23 -3.21
C THR A 5 -7.43 -5.03 -4.36
N ALA A 6 -8.61 -4.46 -4.10
CA ALA A 6 -9.62 -4.19 -5.13
C ALA A 6 -9.10 -3.20 -6.19
N LEU A 7 -8.40 -2.15 -5.77
CA LEU A 7 -7.74 -1.19 -6.65
C LEU A 7 -6.73 -1.88 -7.59
N ARG A 8 -5.87 -2.74 -7.04
CA ARG A 8 -4.86 -3.47 -7.81
C ARG A 8 -5.46 -4.50 -8.76
N ILE A 9 -6.62 -5.09 -8.42
CA ILE A 9 -7.41 -5.92 -9.35
C ILE A 9 -7.95 -5.07 -10.51
N MET A 10 -8.46 -3.88 -10.23
CA MET A 10 -8.95 -2.96 -11.26
C MET A 10 -7.84 -2.54 -12.23
N LEU A 11 -6.65 -2.21 -11.71
CA LEU A 11 -5.47 -1.90 -12.53
C LEU A 11 -5.02 -3.11 -13.37
N PHE A 12 -5.05 -4.32 -12.82
CA PHE A 12 -4.80 -5.54 -13.60
C PHE A 12 -5.80 -5.69 -14.75
N SER A 13 -7.10 -5.48 -14.49
CA SER A 13 -8.14 -5.55 -15.52
C SER A 13 -7.88 -4.56 -16.66
N LEU A 14 -7.56 -3.30 -16.32
CA LEU A 14 -7.19 -2.27 -17.28
C LEU A 14 -5.95 -2.64 -18.09
N ALA A 15 -4.90 -3.12 -17.43
CA ALA A 15 -3.66 -3.57 -18.07
C ALA A 15 -3.93 -4.74 -19.04
N SER A 16 -4.71 -5.73 -18.60
CA SER A 16 -5.07 -6.89 -19.41
C SER A 16 -5.86 -6.48 -20.65
N ILE A 17 -6.84 -5.59 -20.52
CA ILE A 17 -7.64 -5.11 -21.65
C ILE A 17 -6.75 -4.31 -22.63
N SER A 18 -5.92 -3.41 -22.12
CA SER A 18 -5.04 -2.55 -22.93
C SER A 18 -4.02 -3.38 -23.74
N SER A 19 -3.53 -4.48 -23.16
CA SER A 19 -2.56 -5.36 -23.81
C SER A 19 -3.07 -5.99 -25.11
N HIS A 20 -4.38 -6.19 -25.27
CA HIS A 20 -4.98 -6.69 -26.52
C HIS A 20 -4.83 -5.71 -27.68
N TYR A 21 -4.54 -4.45 -27.39
CA TYR A 21 -4.32 -3.39 -28.37
C TYR A 21 -2.84 -2.99 -28.47
N GLU A 22 -1.92 -3.79 -27.91
CA GLU A 22 -0.48 -3.48 -27.81
C GLU A 22 -0.16 -2.23 -26.98
N LEU A 23 -1.13 -1.79 -26.15
CA LEU A 23 -1.02 -0.63 -25.26
C LEU A 23 -0.61 -1.05 -23.84
N GLY A 24 0.07 -0.15 -23.14
CA GLY A 24 0.39 -0.25 -21.72
C GLY A 24 -0.44 0.71 -20.87
N ILE A 25 -0.27 0.61 -19.54
CA ILE A 25 -0.85 1.56 -18.59
C ILE A 25 0.19 2.12 -17.62
N LYS A 26 -0.02 3.38 -17.20
CA LYS A 26 0.69 4.03 -16.11
C LYS A 26 -0.31 4.61 -15.11
N PRO A 27 -0.46 4.01 -13.91
CA PRO A 27 -1.23 4.62 -12.83
C PRO A 27 -0.62 5.96 -12.40
N ILE A 28 -1.44 7.00 -12.37
CA ILE A 28 -1.04 8.37 -11.99
C ILE A 28 -1.38 8.62 -10.52
N PHE A 29 -2.62 8.32 -10.13
CA PHE A 29 -3.12 8.55 -8.79
C PHE A 29 -4.24 7.58 -8.47
N CYS A 30 -4.38 7.25 -7.20
CA CYS A 30 -5.26 6.20 -6.71
C CYS A 30 -5.74 6.60 -5.32
N HIS A 31 -7.05 6.65 -5.09
CA HIS A 31 -7.57 6.97 -3.76
C HIS A 31 -8.86 6.22 -3.46
N THR A 32 -9.23 6.27 -2.19
CA THR A 32 -10.52 5.79 -1.70
C THR A 32 -11.24 6.97 -1.07
N ASP A 33 -12.53 7.11 -1.36
CA ASP A 33 -13.38 8.05 -0.63
C ASP A 33 -14.70 7.33 -0.28
N LYS A 34 -14.93 7.18 1.03
CA LYS A 34 -16.07 6.46 1.62
C LYS A 34 -16.34 5.09 1.00
N HIS A 35 -17.18 5.03 -0.03
CA HIS A 35 -17.72 3.81 -0.63
C HIS A 35 -17.20 3.53 -2.04
N TYR A 36 -16.31 4.37 -2.58
CA TYR A 36 -15.74 4.14 -3.91
C TYR A 36 -14.22 4.18 -3.90
N ILE A 37 -13.67 3.46 -4.89
CA ILE A 37 -12.25 3.41 -5.22
C ILE A 37 -12.10 4.10 -6.56
N GLN A 38 -11.13 4.99 -6.68
CA GLN A 38 -10.88 5.71 -7.92
C GLN A 38 -9.42 5.59 -8.34
N VAL A 39 -9.24 5.31 -9.63
CA VAL A 39 -7.92 5.20 -10.27
C VAL A 39 -7.85 6.15 -11.44
N TYR A 40 -6.75 6.89 -11.52
CA TYR A 40 -6.38 7.75 -12.64
C TYR A 40 -5.22 7.09 -13.34
N VAL A 41 -5.39 6.78 -14.63
CA VAL A 41 -4.46 5.94 -15.37
C VAL A 41 -4.23 6.55 -16.74
N GLN A 42 -2.98 6.69 -17.14
CA GLN A 42 -2.60 6.99 -18.51
C GLN A 42 -2.50 5.70 -19.32
N ILE A 43 -3.13 5.67 -20.49
CA ILE A 43 -2.87 4.63 -21.51
C ILE A 43 -1.64 5.05 -22.31
N THR A 44 -0.75 4.10 -22.57
CA THR A 44 0.51 4.34 -23.28
C THR A 44 0.65 3.45 -24.50
N ASP A 45 1.43 3.88 -25.48
CA ASP A 45 1.64 3.15 -26.74
C ASP A 45 2.65 2.00 -26.63
N SER A 46 3.04 1.61 -25.40
CA SER A 46 4.01 0.54 -25.18
C SER A 46 3.63 -0.38 -24.03
N ILE A 47 3.49 -1.67 -24.34
CA ILE A 47 3.24 -2.73 -23.35
C ILE A 47 4.35 -2.84 -22.29
N SER A 48 5.57 -2.38 -22.59
CA SER A 48 6.70 -2.35 -21.64
C SER A 48 6.38 -1.53 -20.38
N ASP A 49 5.45 -0.57 -20.48
CA ASP A 49 4.99 0.21 -19.34
C ASP A 49 4.19 -0.63 -18.33
N THR A 50 3.76 -1.83 -18.71
CA THR A 50 3.05 -2.81 -17.87
C THR A 50 3.91 -4.02 -17.50
N GLU A 51 4.96 -4.30 -18.27
CA GLU A 51 5.86 -5.44 -18.04
C GLU A 51 6.47 -5.41 -16.62
N GLY A 52 6.51 -6.59 -15.98
CA GLY A 52 6.97 -6.77 -14.60
C GLY A 52 6.07 -6.16 -13.51
N LYS A 53 4.90 -5.60 -13.86
CA LYS A 53 4.00 -4.93 -12.90
C LYS A 53 2.76 -5.73 -12.56
N LEU A 54 2.64 -6.95 -13.07
CA LEU A 54 1.56 -7.88 -12.75
C LEU A 54 2.09 -9.02 -11.88
N GLY A 55 1.30 -9.46 -10.91
CA GLY A 55 1.71 -10.52 -10.01
C GLY A 55 0.61 -10.93 -9.03
N PHE A 56 1.03 -11.41 -7.86
CA PHE A 56 0.15 -12.01 -6.87
C PHE A 56 0.40 -11.38 -5.50
N LEU A 57 -0.67 -11.24 -4.72
CA LEU A 57 -0.62 -10.96 -3.30
C LEU A 57 -0.65 -12.27 -2.53
N ARG A 58 0.29 -12.43 -1.59
CA ARG A 58 0.26 -13.51 -0.59
C ARG A 58 -0.07 -12.94 0.77
N HIS A 59 -0.92 -13.65 1.51
CA HIS A 59 -1.26 -13.35 2.89
C HIS A 59 -1.15 -14.61 3.75
N CYS A 60 -0.33 -14.56 4.78
CA CYS A 60 -0.18 -15.63 5.75
C CYS A 60 -1.25 -15.52 6.84
N PRO A 61 -2.18 -16.48 6.97
CA PRO A 61 -3.19 -16.45 8.02
C PRO A 61 -2.61 -16.67 9.43
N GLU A 62 -1.42 -17.28 9.55
CA GLU A 62 -0.80 -17.60 10.84
C GLU A 62 -0.14 -16.38 11.49
N CYS A 63 0.68 -15.63 10.74
CA CYS A 63 1.42 -14.47 11.28
C CYS A 63 0.95 -13.11 10.75
N ASN A 64 -0.07 -13.08 9.88
CA ASN A 64 -0.56 -11.88 9.20
C ASN A 64 0.47 -11.18 8.27
N HIS A 65 1.61 -11.83 7.99
CA HIS A 65 2.55 -11.35 6.99
C HIS A 65 1.88 -11.30 5.62
N ARG A 66 2.27 -10.30 4.83
CA ARG A 66 1.75 -10.11 3.49
C ARG A 66 2.80 -9.45 2.62
N ALA A 67 2.79 -9.83 1.35
CA ALA A 67 3.72 -9.33 0.36
C ALA A 67 3.14 -9.55 -1.03
N VAL A 68 3.74 -8.91 -2.02
CA VAL A 68 3.45 -9.14 -3.43
C VAL A 68 4.67 -9.75 -4.12
N SER A 69 4.43 -10.48 -5.20
CA SER A 69 5.49 -11.08 -6.03
C SER A 69 4.97 -11.33 -7.44
N GLU A 70 5.84 -11.29 -8.44
CA GLU A 70 5.47 -11.64 -9.83
C GLU A 70 5.01 -13.10 -9.93
N SER A 71 5.65 -13.99 -9.16
CA SER A 71 5.29 -15.41 -9.10
C SER A 71 4.32 -15.74 -7.96
N PRO A 72 3.47 -16.77 -8.10
CA PRO A 72 2.54 -17.22 -7.06
C PRO A 72 3.25 -18.02 -5.97
N ILE A 73 3.73 -17.35 -4.92
CA ILE A 73 4.46 -17.97 -3.80
C ILE A 73 3.48 -18.37 -2.68
N LEU A 74 3.41 -19.66 -2.35
CA LEU A 74 2.52 -20.20 -1.32
C LEU A 74 3.13 -20.26 0.09
N SER A 75 4.44 -20.14 0.24
CA SER A 75 5.07 -20.16 1.57
C SER A 75 5.22 -18.75 2.15
N CYS A 76 5.10 -18.63 3.46
CA CYS A 76 5.36 -17.38 4.18
C CYS A 76 6.85 -17.19 4.45
N ASP A 77 7.38 -16.03 4.07
CA ASP A 77 8.79 -15.67 4.27
C ASP A 77 9.20 -15.55 5.75
N LEU A 78 8.23 -15.36 6.66
CA LEU A 78 8.50 -15.17 8.10
C LEU A 78 8.32 -16.43 8.94
N CYS A 79 7.34 -17.27 8.62
CA CYS A 79 6.99 -18.43 9.45
C CYS A 79 6.89 -19.75 8.66
N SER A 80 7.17 -19.75 7.36
CA SER A 80 7.09 -20.91 6.45
C SER A 80 5.69 -21.54 6.27
N SER A 81 4.66 -21.09 7.00
CA SER A 81 3.29 -21.57 6.86
C SER A 81 2.70 -21.28 5.47
N ASN A 82 1.64 -22.01 5.11
CA ASN A 82 0.93 -21.82 3.86
C ASN A 82 0.18 -20.48 3.83
N CYS A 83 0.44 -19.68 2.80
CA CYS A 83 -0.22 -18.42 2.48
C CYS A 83 -1.45 -18.65 1.60
N LYS A 84 -2.43 -17.76 1.76
CA LYS A 84 -3.50 -17.56 0.77
C LYS A 84 -2.98 -16.64 -0.33
N LEU A 85 -3.31 -16.95 -1.58
CA LEU A 85 -2.96 -16.15 -2.74
C LEU A 85 -4.18 -15.41 -3.30
N ALA A 86 -3.96 -14.19 -3.77
CA ALA A 86 -4.91 -13.42 -4.57
C ALA A 86 -4.19 -12.87 -5.80
N GLY A 87 -4.81 -13.02 -6.97
CA GLY A 87 -4.28 -12.48 -8.22
C GLY A 87 -4.81 -13.19 -9.46
N PRO A 88 -4.34 -12.77 -10.64
CA PRO A 88 -3.34 -11.72 -10.85
C PRO A 88 -3.83 -10.31 -10.45
N ILE A 89 -2.91 -9.46 -9.98
CA ILE A 89 -3.14 -8.06 -9.59
C ILE A 89 -1.99 -7.17 -10.08
N TRP A 90 -2.19 -5.85 -10.08
CA TRP A 90 -1.11 -4.88 -10.26
C TRP A 90 -0.21 -4.79 -9.03
N ILE A 91 1.08 -5.07 -9.17
CA ILE A 91 2.09 -5.01 -8.10
C ILE A 91 3.04 -3.80 -8.24
N GLY A 92 2.96 -3.06 -9.36
CA GLY A 92 3.73 -1.85 -9.58
C GLY A 92 3.30 -0.66 -8.70
N ASN A 93 3.98 0.47 -8.91
CA ASN A 93 3.60 1.75 -8.29
C ASN A 93 2.21 2.18 -8.76
N ILE A 94 1.45 2.83 -7.88
CA ILE A 94 0.09 3.32 -8.15
C ILE A 94 0.02 4.87 -8.17
N PHE A 95 1.19 5.52 -8.03
CA PHE A 95 1.34 6.97 -7.94
C PHE A 95 2.50 7.45 -8.83
N ASP A 96 2.24 8.48 -9.64
CA ASP A 96 3.26 9.17 -10.41
C ASP A 96 3.68 10.45 -9.67
N LYS A 97 4.87 10.42 -9.05
CA LYS A 97 5.40 11.57 -8.29
C LYS A 97 5.50 12.83 -9.14
N SER A 98 5.84 12.73 -10.42
CA SER A 98 6.07 13.90 -11.27
C SER A 98 4.75 14.62 -11.53
N LEU A 99 3.71 13.87 -11.90
CA LEU A 99 2.37 14.42 -12.12
C LEU A 99 1.72 14.91 -10.82
N LEU A 100 1.99 14.25 -9.70
CA LEU A 100 1.49 14.70 -8.39
C LEU A 100 2.12 16.02 -7.95
N ASN A 101 3.44 16.21 -8.15
CA ASN A 101 4.09 17.50 -7.85
C ASN A 101 3.54 18.62 -8.72
N ILE A 102 3.37 18.37 -10.03
CA ILE A 102 2.73 19.35 -10.94
C ILE A 102 1.31 19.66 -10.45
N SER A 103 0.56 18.65 -9.98
CA SER A 103 -0.81 18.85 -9.47
C SER A 103 -0.84 19.68 -8.19
N ILE A 104 0.16 19.55 -7.31
CA ILE A 104 0.32 20.38 -6.11
C ILE A 104 0.56 21.84 -6.49
N ASP A 105 1.49 22.09 -7.41
CA ASP A 105 1.85 23.46 -7.84
C ASP A 105 0.69 24.21 -8.50
N ASN A 106 -0.25 23.47 -9.11
CA ASN A 106 -1.43 24.02 -9.78
C ASN A 106 -2.69 24.03 -8.90
N SER A 107 -2.65 23.43 -7.70
CA SER A 107 -3.81 23.36 -6.80
C SER A 107 -3.88 24.57 -5.87
N THR A 108 -5.07 25.16 -5.75
CA THR A 108 -5.38 26.14 -4.70
C THR A 108 -6.11 25.52 -3.51
N ASP A 109 -6.51 24.25 -3.61
CA ASP A 109 -7.18 23.52 -2.54
C ASP A 109 -6.17 22.84 -1.61
N SER A 110 -6.05 23.39 -0.41
CA SER A 110 -5.15 22.88 0.64
C SER A 110 -5.41 21.41 1.03
N ASN A 111 -6.64 20.91 0.90
CA ASN A 111 -6.96 19.52 1.22
C ASN A 111 -6.45 18.58 0.12
N LEU A 112 -6.57 18.97 -1.15
CA LEU A 112 -6.00 18.23 -2.26
C LEU A 112 -4.47 18.23 -2.21
N THR A 113 -3.86 19.37 -1.89
CA THR A 113 -2.41 19.46 -1.72
C THR A 113 -1.91 18.48 -0.65
N LYS A 114 -2.54 18.45 0.54
CA LYS A 114 -2.20 17.48 1.59
C LYS A 114 -2.39 16.03 1.14
N LEU A 115 -3.46 15.75 0.39
CA LEU A 115 -3.71 14.41 -0.14
C LEU A 115 -2.61 13.96 -1.10
N PHE A 116 -2.16 14.84 -1.99
CA PHE A 116 -1.07 14.57 -2.93
C PHE A 116 0.29 14.46 -2.22
N GLU A 117 0.56 15.26 -1.20
CA GLU A 117 1.77 15.12 -0.36
C GLU A 117 1.83 13.74 0.31
N ILE A 118 0.70 13.25 0.86
CA ILE A 118 0.60 11.89 1.39
C ILE A 118 0.89 10.87 0.27
N ALA A 119 0.26 11.01 -0.90
CA ALA A 119 0.46 10.09 -2.03
C ALA A 119 1.93 10.06 -2.53
N ILE A 120 2.61 11.20 -2.55
CA ILE A 120 4.04 11.30 -2.91
C ILE A 120 4.90 10.54 -1.89
N SER A 121 4.65 10.71 -0.59
CA SER A 121 5.36 9.93 0.43
C SER A 121 5.07 8.43 0.31
N GLU A 122 3.81 8.07 0.07
CA GLU A 122 3.31 6.71 -0.07
C GLU A 122 3.85 5.99 -1.31
N SER A 123 4.15 6.73 -2.38
CA SER A 123 4.67 6.18 -3.64
C SER A 123 6.06 5.55 -3.53
N SER A 124 6.79 5.84 -2.45
CA SER A 124 8.10 5.23 -2.16
C SER A 124 8.00 4.01 -1.24
N MET A 125 6.80 3.71 -0.75
CA MET A 125 6.57 2.66 0.23
C MET A 125 6.20 1.33 -0.44
N PRO A 126 6.48 0.19 0.22
CA PRO A 126 6.07 -1.10 -0.30
C PRO A 126 4.54 -1.18 -0.46
N PRO A 127 4.03 -2.03 -1.37
CA PRO A 127 2.61 -2.28 -1.52
C PRO A 127 1.93 -2.72 -0.23
N LEU A 128 0.64 -2.40 -0.11
CA LEU A 128 -0.24 -2.72 1.01
C LEU A 128 0.04 -1.88 2.26
N TYR A 129 -1.03 -1.58 3.01
CA TYR A 129 -0.97 -0.80 4.23
C TYR A 129 -1.43 -1.61 5.45
N TYR A 130 -1.01 -1.17 6.63
CA TYR A 130 -1.50 -1.59 7.95
C TYR A 130 -2.53 -0.58 8.46
N VAL A 131 -3.42 -1.02 9.35
CA VAL A 131 -4.39 -0.16 10.04
C VAL A 131 -4.10 -0.25 11.53
N THR A 132 -4.05 0.91 12.21
CA THR A 132 -3.74 1.01 13.64
C THR A 132 -4.61 0.08 14.50
N ASP A 133 -5.92 0.09 14.25
CA ASP A 133 -6.89 -0.65 15.05
C ASP A 133 -6.73 -2.16 14.89
N ASN A 134 -6.46 -2.63 13.66
CA ASN A 134 -6.24 -4.05 13.40
C ASN A 134 -4.99 -4.57 14.13
N ILE A 135 -3.91 -3.78 14.14
CA ILE A 135 -2.68 -4.17 14.86
C ILE A 135 -2.94 -4.18 16.37
N SER A 136 -3.56 -3.13 16.88
CA SER A 136 -3.83 -2.97 18.31
C SER A 136 -4.76 -4.08 18.83
N GLN A 137 -5.77 -4.46 18.04
CA GLN A 137 -6.65 -5.59 18.31
C GLN A 137 -5.88 -6.91 18.36
N ASN A 138 -4.98 -7.15 17.40
CA ASN A 138 -4.16 -8.37 17.35
C ASN A 138 -3.21 -8.46 18.56
N LEU A 139 -2.69 -7.33 19.03
CA LEU A 139 -1.79 -7.24 20.19
C LEU A 139 -2.53 -7.13 21.53
N LYS A 140 -3.85 -6.91 21.51
CA LYS A 140 -4.68 -6.64 22.70
C LYS A 140 -4.21 -5.43 23.50
N ILE A 141 -3.83 -4.36 22.80
CA ILE A 141 -3.41 -3.08 23.39
C ILE A 141 -4.34 -1.94 22.95
N SER A 142 -4.22 -0.78 23.60
CA SER A 142 -4.93 0.44 23.17
C SER A 142 -4.45 0.90 21.79
N SER A 143 -5.37 1.46 21.00
CA SER A 143 -5.03 2.00 19.68
C SER A 143 -4.20 3.28 19.82
N PHE A 144 -3.14 3.38 19.03
CA PHE A 144 -2.32 4.57 18.94
C PHE A 144 -2.78 5.45 17.77
N PRO A 145 -2.65 6.79 17.90
CA PRO A 145 -2.71 7.67 16.73
C PRO A 145 -1.68 7.22 15.68
N VAL A 146 -2.06 7.27 14.41
CA VAL A 146 -1.16 6.85 13.32
C VAL A 146 0.16 7.62 13.32
N GLU A 147 0.16 8.91 13.68
CA GLU A 147 1.39 9.70 13.82
C GLU A 147 2.35 9.11 14.86
N THR A 148 1.83 8.66 16.00
CA THR A 148 2.63 8.01 17.04
C THR A 148 3.28 6.73 16.53
N ILE A 149 2.58 5.96 15.68
CA ILE A 149 3.14 4.75 15.07
C ILE A 149 4.23 5.11 14.07
N LEU A 150 4.03 6.13 13.23
CA LEU A 150 5.01 6.59 12.25
C LEU A 150 6.30 7.07 12.95
N SER A 151 6.17 7.87 14.02
CA SER A 151 7.32 8.33 14.83
C SER A 151 8.12 7.15 15.38
N LYS A 152 7.45 6.18 16.01
CA LYS A 152 8.11 5.00 16.59
C LYS A 152 8.80 4.13 15.55
N LEU A 153 8.20 3.97 14.37
CA LEU A 153 8.82 3.25 13.26
C LEU A 153 10.08 3.98 12.78
N ASN A 154 10.03 5.31 12.67
CA ASN A 154 11.18 6.13 12.27
C ASN A 154 12.32 6.07 13.31
N GLU A 155 11.99 6.12 14.60
CA GLU A 155 12.95 5.96 15.72
C GLU A 155 13.63 4.58 15.73
N ASN A 156 13.03 3.58 15.07
CA ASN A 156 13.57 2.23 14.89
C ASN A 156 14.10 2.00 13.46
N ASP A 157 14.53 3.07 12.77
CA ASP A 157 15.15 3.04 11.44
C ASP A 157 14.26 2.50 10.30
N PHE A 158 12.95 2.42 10.50
CA PHE A 158 12.00 2.06 9.44
C PHE A 158 11.43 3.29 8.75
N ILE A 159 11.45 3.27 7.42
CA ILE A 159 10.75 4.26 6.62
C ILE A 159 9.25 3.94 6.66
N SER A 160 8.43 4.95 6.95
CA SER A 160 6.98 4.83 7.03
C SER A 160 6.27 6.07 6.49
N SER A 161 5.02 5.90 6.08
CA SER A 161 4.15 7.00 5.63
C SER A 161 2.69 6.70 5.94
N ARG A 162 1.85 7.74 5.95
CA ARG A 162 0.39 7.56 5.82
C ARG A 162 0.04 6.93 4.47
N THR A 163 -1.19 6.43 4.35
CA THR A 163 -1.78 6.05 3.06
C THR A 163 -3.02 6.88 2.75
N VAL A 164 -3.21 7.25 1.48
CA VAL A 164 -4.46 7.88 0.99
C VAL A 164 -5.64 6.90 0.93
N LEU A 165 -5.40 5.61 1.18
CA LEU A 165 -6.38 4.54 1.05
C LEU A 165 -7.11 4.22 2.37
N HIS A 166 -6.68 4.83 3.49
CA HIS A 166 -7.31 4.64 4.81
C HIS A 166 -6.89 5.73 5.81
N SER A 167 -7.84 6.29 6.56
CA SER A 167 -7.60 7.43 7.48
C SER A 167 -6.59 7.14 8.61
N THR A 168 -6.64 5.92 9.16
CA THR A 168 -5.68 5.40 10.15
C THR A 168 -4.72 4.37 9.55
N GLY A 169 -4.56 4.41 8.22
CA GLY A 169 -3.66 3.52 7.52
C GLY A 169 -2.24 4.06 7.45
N PHE A 170 -1.26 3.15 7.46
CA PHE A 170 0.13 3.48 7.19
C PHE A 170 0.83 2.39 6.39
N ARG A 171 1.87 2.77 5.65
CA ARG A 171 2.81 1.85 5.02
C ARG A 171 4.16 1.95 5.71
N THR A 172 4.92 0.87 5.67
CA THR A 172 6.25 0.81 6.28
C THR A 172 7.09 -0.27 5.63
N THR A 173 8.41 -0.09 5.72
CA THR A 173 9.41 -1.10 5.39
C THR A 173 9.53 -2.20 6.44
N ALA A 174 9.00 -1.97 7.65
CA ALA A 174 8.93 -2.98 8.71
C ALA A 174 7.98 -4.12 8.36
N ASN A 175 8.38 -5.35 8.67
CA ASN A 175 7.51 -6.50 8.61
C ASN A 175 6.58 -6.57 9.83
N VAL A 176 5.57 -7.45 9.77
CA VAL A 176 4.55 -7.54 10.83
C VAL A 176 5.11 -7.88 12.21
N ASN A 177 6.18 -8.68 12.30
CA ASN A 177 6.79 -9.03 13.58
C ASN A 177 7.51 -7.83 14.19
N GLU A 178 8.20 -7.04 13.37
CA GLU A 178 8.89 -5.81 13.80
C GLU A 178 7.89 -4.76 14.29
N ILE A 179 6.80 -4.54 13.53
CA ILE A 179 5.72 -3.64 13.94
C ILE A 179 5.14 -4.08 15.29
N ASN A 180 4.84 -5.37 15.44
CA ASN A 180 4.29 -5.93 16.66
C ASN A 180 5.21 -5.73 17.86
N LYS A 181 6.52 -5.95 17.67
CA LYS A 181 7.54 -5.75 18.70
C LYS A 181 7.56 -4.31 19.18
N ILE A 182 7.75 -3.35 18.26
CA ILE A 182 7.85 -1.91 18.57
C ILE A 182 6.61 -1.43 19.33
N LEU A 183 5.42 -1.82 18.89
CA LEU A 183 4.17 -1.37 19.52
C LEU A 183 3.88 -2.04 20.86
N SER A 184 4.34 -3.28 21.05
CA SER A 184 4.22 -3.98 22.33
C SER A 184 5.11 -3.36 23.42
N GLU A 185 6.37 -3.05 23.09
CA GLU A 185 7.35 -2.47 24.04
C GLU A 185 6.90 -1.09 24.53
N SER A 186 6.31 -0.27 23.67
CA SER A 186 5.81 1.04 24.08
C SER A 186 4.49 1.01 24.87
N SER A 187 3.76 -0.11 24.87
CA SER A 187 2.55 -0.23 25.68
C SER A 187 2.89 -0.37 27.18
N THR A 188 4.05 -0.96 27.47
CA THR A 188 4.60 -1.08 28.83
C THR A 188 5.20 0.21 29.39
N GLU A 189 5.59 1.18 28.55
CA GLU A 189 6.14 2.47 28.99
C GLU A 189 5.06 3.52 29.35
N ASN A 190 3.80 3.27 28.98
CA ASN A 190 2.67 4.16 29.25
C ASN A 190 1.82 3.74 30.47
N ILE A 191 2.35 2.87 31.33
CA ILE A 191 1.79 2.44 32.63
C ILE A 191 2.76 2.88 33.72
#